data_AF-A0A924YQ43-F1
#
_entry.id   AF-A0A924YQ43-F1
#
_cell.length_a   1.000
_cell.length_b   1.000
_cell.length_c   1.000
_cell.angle_alpha   90.00
_cell.angle_beta   90.00
_cell.angle_gamma   90.00
#
_symmetry.space_group_name_H-M   'P 1'
#
loop_
_entity.id
_entity.type
_entity.pdbx_description
1 polymer ?
#
loop_
_entity_poly.entity_id
_entity_poly.type
_entity_poly.pdbx_seq_one_letter_code
_entity_poly.pdbx_strand_id
1 'polypeptide(L)' 'EADRAATFAPVKNPDSMTADTPATARAAMVKLHTAWLRQAGTEVAPGVNVEISPLFALNKSDLGDKTLPASMSQPTFLT' A
#
# COMPACT_ATOMS: atom_id res chain seq x y z
N GLU A 1 -19.38 -9.29 4.68
CA GLU A 1 -18.59 -9.31 3.43
C GLU A 1 -17.58 -8.17 3.47
N ALA A 2 -16.39 -8.32 2.87
CA ALA A 2 -15.33 -7.30 2.88
C ALA A 2 -14.76 -7.10 1.47
N ASP A 3 -14.24 -5.90 1.18
CA ASP A 3 -13.60 -5.62 -0.10
C ASP A 3 -12.32 -6.45 -0.27
N ARG A 4 -12.34 -7.35 -1.25
CA ARG A 4 -11.23 -8.24 -1.58
C ARG A 4 -9.93 -7.47 -1.80
N ALA A 5 -9.97 -6.30 -2.46
CA ALA A 5 -8.78 -5.52 -2.76
C ALA A 5 -8.11 -4.95 -1.50
N ALA A 6 -8.88 -4.77 -0.42
CA ALA A 6 -8.39 -4.29 0.87
C ALA A 6 -7.98 -5.42 1.83
N THR A 7 -8.46 -6.65 1.63
CA THR A 7 -8.32 -7.72 2.63
C THR A 7 -7.71 -9.02 2.13
N PHE A 8 -7.48 -9.20 0.83
CA PHE A 8 -7.04 -10.49 0.29
C PHE A 8 -6.15 -10.39 -0.95
N ALA A 9 -4.86 -10.69 -0.76
CA ALA A 9 -3.86 -10.82 -1.83
C ALA A 9 -2.98 -12.07 -1.56
N PRO A 10 -3.39 -13.25 -2.03
CA PRO A 10 -2.72 -14.51 -1.65
C PRO A 10 -1.41 -14.71 -2.42
N VAL A 11 -0.51 -15.50 -1.83
CA VAL A 11 0.70 -16.00 -2.47
C VAL A 11 0.62 -17.52 -2.54
N LYS A 12 0.57 -18.04 -3.76
CA LYS A 12 0.38 -19.45 -4.12
C LYS A 12 1.30 -19.92 -5.26
N ASN A 13 1.80 -18.98 -6.07
CA ASN A 13 2.55 -19.26 -7.29
C ASN A 13 3.89 -18.50 -7.32
N PRO A 14 4.89 -18.96 -8.10
CA PRO A 14 6.12 -18.19 -8.35
C PRO A 14 5.86 -17.01 -9.30
N ASP A 15 6.77 -16.02 -9.32
CA ASP A 15 6.64 -14.79 -10.13
C ASP A 15 6.70 -15.00 -11.65
N SER A 16 7.05 -16.20 -12.12
CA SER A 16 6.90 -16.57 -13.54
C SER A 16 5.44 -16.76 -13.96
N MET A 17 4.51 -16.84 -13.00
CA MET A 17 3.06 -16.92 -13.23
C MET A 17 2.42 -15.54 -13.15
N THR A 18 1.15 -15.44 -13.58
CA THR A 18 0.45 -14.15 -13.71
C THR A 18 -0.44 -13.78 -12.52
N ALA A 19 -0.70 -14.71 -11.60
CA ALA A 19 -1.64 -14.51 -10.49
C ALA A 19 -1.15 -15.18 -9.21
N ASP A 20 -1.56 -14.62 -8.07
CA ASP A 20 -1.26 -15.10 -6.73
C ASP A 20 0.24 -15.35 -6.50
N THR A 21 1.09 -14.45 -6.99
CA THR A 21 2.54 -14.48 -6.83
C THR A 21 3.01 -13.45 -5.78
N PRO A 22 4.23 -13.57 -5.24
CA PRO A 22 4.84 -12.52 -4.41
C PRO A 22 4.76 -11.12 -5.03
N ALA A 23 5.07 -10.98 -6.33
CA ALA A 23 4.98 -9.70 -7.04
C ALA A 23 3.54 -9.15 -7.08
N THR A 24 2.54 -9.98 -7.34
CA THR A 24 1.13 -9.53 -7.33
C THR A 24 0.65 -9.13 -5.94
N ALA A 25 1.06 -9.85 -4.89
CA ALA A 25 0.73 -9.51 -3.51
C ALA A 25 1.37 -8.19 -3.09
N ARG A 26 2.65 -7.97 -3.42
CA ARG A 26 3.33 -6.70 -3.18
C ARG A 26 2.66 -5.54 -3.93
N ALA A 27 2.33 -5.72 -5.20
CA ALA A 27 1.64 -4.69 -5.99
C ALA A 27 0.27 -4.33 -5.39
N ALA A 28 -0.48 -5.31 -4.88
CA ALA A 28 -1.74 -5.07 -4.19
C ALA A 28 -1.54 -4.24 -2.90
N MET A 29 -0.55 -4.57 -2.07
CA MET A 29 -0.23 -3.80 -0.86
C MET A 29 0.20 -2.36 -1.19
N VAL A 30 1.11 -2.17 -2.16
CA VAL A 30 1.53 -0.82 -2.60
C VAL A 30 0.33 -0.01 -3.10
N LYS A 31 -0.55 -0.61 -3.89
CA LYS A 31 -1.77 0.06 -4.38
C LYS A 31 -2.68 0.47 -3.23
N LEU A 32 -2.88 -0.40 -2.25
CA LEU A 32 -3.67 -0.12 -1.05
C LEU A 32 -3.09 1.05 -0.25
N HIS A 33 -1.80 1.00 0.08
CA HIS A 33 -1.12 2.05 0.84
C HIS A 33 -1.11 3.39 0.09
N THR A 34 -0.87 3.37 -1.23
CA THR A 34 -0.96 4.56 -2.08
C THR A 34 -2.36 5.18 -2.00
N ALA A 35 -3.41 4.36 -2.04
CA ALA A 35 -4.78 4.85 -1.94
C ALA A 35 -5.06 5.46 -0.56
N TRP A 36 -4.56 4.87 0.53
CA TRP A 36 -4.71 5.42 1.88
C TRP A 36 -4.05 6.80 2.00
N LEU A 37 -2.80 6.92 1.55
CA LEU A 37 -2.06 8.20 1.60
C LEU A 37 -2.73 9.29 0.77
N ARG A 38 -3.18 8.97 -0.45
CA ARG A 38 -3.93 9.92 -1.29
C ARG A 38 -5.23 10.38 -0.64
N GLN A 39 -5.95 9.46 -0.01
CA GLN A 39 -7.18 9.80 0.72
C GLN A 39 -6.91 10.59 2.01
N ALA A 40 -5.71 10.52 2.56
CA ALA A 40 -5.24 11.33 3.68
C ALA A 40 -4.65 12.69 3.24
N GLY A 41 -4.63 12.98 1.93
CA GLY A 41 -4.17 14.26 1.38
C GLY A 41 -2.71 14.30 0.92
N THR A 42 -1.98 13.18 0.99
CA THR A 42 -0.61 13.09 0.44
C THR A 42 -0.64 12.82 -1.06
N GLU A 43 0.09 13.63 -1.83
CA GLU A 43 0.31 13.37 -3.25
C GLU A 43 1.38 12.29 -3.43
N VAL A 44 1.04 11.18 -4.09
CA VAL A 44 2.02 10.13 -4.44
C VAL A 44 2.22 10.13 -5.95
N ALA A 45 3.44 10.42 -6.40
CA ALA A 45 3.77 10.50 -7.81
C ALA A 45 3.53 9.17 -8.54
N PRO A 46 3.17 9.19 -9.84
CA PRO A 46 2.94 7.96 -10.61
C PRO A 46 4.17 7.03 -10.60
N GLY A 47 3.94 5.73 -10.38
CA GLY A 47 5.00 4.72 -10.37
C GLY A 47 5.85 4.67 -9.10
N VAL A 48 5.62 5.56 -8.13
CA VAL A 48 6.31 5.52 -6.83
C VAL A 48 5.68 4.46 -5.94
N ASN A 49 6.51 3.52 -5.48
CA ASN A 49 6.09 2.48 -4.53
C ASN A 49 6.15 3.03 -3.11
N VAL A 50 5.01 3.04 -2.44
CA VAL A 50 4.91 3.39 -1.01
C VAL A 50 4.38 2.21 -0.23
N GLU A 51 5.03 1.92 0.89
CA GLU A 51 4.67 0.85 1.80
C GLU A 51 4.57 1.40 3.23
N ILE A 52 3.63 0.88 4.02
CA ILE A 52 3.35 1.36 5.38
C ILE A 52 3.56 0.18 6.33
N SER A 53 4.41 0.36 7.34
CA SER A 53 4.59 -0.59 8.42
C SER A 53 3.28 -0.72 9.22
N PRO A 54 2.84 -1.94 9.56
CA PRO A 54 1.69 -2.12 10.45
C PRO A 54 1.88 -1.50 11.85
N LEU A 55 3.13 -1.23 12.26
CA LEU A 55 3.43 -0.50 13.50
C LEU A 55 3.25 1.01 13.37
N PHE A 56 3.34 1.54 12.14
CA PHE A 56 3.04 2.94 11.86
C PHE A 56 1.53 3.15 11.75
N ALA A 57 0.85 2.36 10.92
CA ALA A 57 -0.61 2.34 10.77
C ALA A 57 -1.07 0.93 10.37
N LEU A 58 -2.00 0.37 11.14
CA LEU A 58 -2.59 -0.94 10.87
C LEU A 58 -3.73 -0.84 9.85
N ASN A 59 -4.44 0.29 9.85
CA ASN A 59 -5.56 0.55 8.96
C ASN A 59 -5.53 2.02 8.48
N LYS A 60 -6.40 2.36 7.53
CA LYS A 60 -6.49 3.71 6.97
C LYS A 60 -6.75 4.79 8.03
N SER A 61 -7.64 4.53 9.00
CA SER A 61 -8.01 5.54 10.01
C SER A 61 -6.85 5.97 10.89
N ASP A 62 -5.88 5.07 11.13
CA ASP A 62 -4.70 5.38 11.95
C ASP A 62 -3.83 6.49 11.34
N LEU A 63 -3.97 6.78 10.04
CA LEU A 63 -3.24 7.87 9.37
C LEU A 63 -3.72 9.27 9.77
N GLY A 64 -4.94 9.40 10.31
CA GLY A 64 -5.51 10.70 10.70
C GLY A 64 -4.72 11.41 11.80
N ASP A 65 -4.05 10.63 12.67
CA ASP A 65 -3.24 11.14 13.78
C ASP A 65 -1.74 11.26 13.42
N LYS A 66 -1.37 11.04 12.15
CA LYS A 66 0.02 11.01 11.70
C LYS A 66 0.40 12.28 10.96
N THR A 67 1.64 12.73 11.18
CA THR A 67 2.26 13.75 10.32
C THR A 67 2.71 13.07 9.03
N LEU A 68 2.06 13.43 7.92
CA LEU A 68 2.37 12.90 6.59
C LEU A 68 3.06 13.97 5.73
N PRO A 69 3.98 13.58 4.84
CA PRO A 69 4.48 14.47 3.80
C PRO A 69 3.34 14.96 2.90
N ALA A 70 3.45 16.21 2.42
CA ALA A 70 2.52 16.74 1.42
C ALA A 70 2.64 15.98 0.09
N SER A 71 3.84 15.55 -0.29
CA SER A 71 4.09 14.78 -1.51
C SER A 71 5.22 13.75 -1.35
N MET A 72 5.16 12.70 -2.17
CA MET A 72 6.15 11.61 -2.24
C MET A 72 6.51 11.33 -3.70
N SER A 73 7.79 11.51 -4.03
CA SER A 73 8.34 11.34 -5.39
C SER A 73 9.37 10.21 -5.50
N GLN A 74 9.68 9.54 -4.39
CA GLN A 74 10.64 8.44 -4.32
C GLN A 74 10.05 7.27 -3.54
N PRO A 75 10.49 6.01 -3.81
CA PRO A 75 10.05 4.87 -3.04
C PRO A 75 10.24 5.11 -1.54
N THR A 76 9.19 4.93 -0.76
CA THR A 76 9.15 5.31 0.65
C THR A 76 8.53 4.20 1.48
N PHE A 77 9.16 3.88 2.61
CA PHE A 77 8.61 2.97 3.61
C PHE A 77 8.35 3.77 4.90
N LEU A 78 7.09 3.85 5.33
CA LEU A 78 6.71 4.54 6.57
C LEU A 78 6.81 3.57 7.75
N THR A 79 7.60 3.93 8.76
CA THR A 79 7.87 3.12 9.95
C THR A 79 7.63 3.90 11.22
#